data_AF-A0A1V4RRX5-F1
#
_entry.id   AF-A0A1V4RRX5-F1
#
_cell.length_a   1.000
_cell.length_b   1.000
_cell.length_c   1.000
_cell.angle_alpha   90.00
_cell.angle_beta   90.00
_cell.angle_gamma   90.00
#
_symmetry.space_group_name_H-M   'P 1'
#
loop_
_entity.id
_entity.type
_entity.pdbx_description
1 polymer ?
#
loop_
_entity_poly.entity_id
_entity_poly.type
_entity_poly.pdbx_seq_one_letter_code
_entity_poly.pdbx_strand_id
1 'polypeptide(L)' 'MSINAGITLSKGEYSFRVTATDSHGEPVSAETYIKGIISGVRYGSTGGILLVGNLEVQMSDVYEILNQ' A
#
# COMPACT_ATOMS: atom_id res chain seq x y z
N MET A 1 -18.26 -9.01 -10.38
CA MET A 1 -19.06 -7.79 -10.12
C MET A 1 -18.17 -6.61 -10.45
N SER A 2 -18.42 -5.90 -11.55
CA SER A 2 -17.62 -4.74 -11.94
C SER A 2 -17.99 -3.56 -11.04
N ILE A 3 -17.02 -3.06 -10.26
CA ILE A 3 -17.20 -2.00 -9.24
C ILE A 3 -17.32 -0.58 -9.81
N ASN A 4 -17.56 -0.43 -11.12
CA ASN A 4 -17.62 0.88 -11.80
C ASN A 4 -19.00 1.55 -11.76
N ALA A 5 -19.86 1.16 -10.83
CA ALA A 5 -21.25 1.63 -10.75
C ALA A 5 -21.45 2.79 -9.74
N GLY A 6 -20.38 3.37 -9.23
CA GLY A 6 -20.45 4.50 -8.27
C GLY A 6 -20.99 4.11 -6.89
N ILE A 7 -20.93 2.83 -6.54
CA ILE A 7 -21.45 2.29 -5.28
C ILE A 7 -20.34 2.32 -4.23
N THR A 8 -20.64 2.82 -3.04
CA THR A 8 -19.72 2.73 -1.89
C THR A 8 -19.43 1.27 -1.56
N LEU A 9 -18.14 0.94 -1.50
CA LEU A 9 -17.71 -0.40 -1.13
C LEU A 9 -17.69 -0.56 0.40
N SER A 10 -17.91 -1.79 0.87
CA SER A 10 -17.87 -2.12 2.31
C SER A 10 -16.51 -1.79 2.92
N LYS A 11 -16.43 -1.65 4.25
CA LYS A 11 -15.13 -1.56 4.92
C LYS A 11 -14.37 -2.88 4.72
N GLY A 12 -13.11 -2.80 4.26
CA GLY A 12 -12.29 -3.98 4.02
C GLY A 12 -10.95 -3.64 3.38
N GLU A 13 -10.14 -4.67 3.16
CA GLU A 13 -8.91 -4.58 2.39
C GLU A 13 -9.21 -4.60 0.90
N TYR A 14 -8.48 -3.77 0.16
CA TYR A 14 -8.59 -3.66 -1.28
C TYR A 14 -7.22 -3.73 -1.92
N SER A 15 -7.12 -4.49 -2.99
CA SER A 15 -5.95 -4.51 -3.86
C SER A 15 -6.22 -3.66 -5.08
N PHE A 16 -5.26 -2.80 -5.41
CA PHE A 16 -5.24 -2.08 -6.68
C PHE A 16 -3.97 -2.46 -7.45
N ARG A 17 -4.02 -2.31 -8.78
CA ARG A 17 -2.88 -2.52 -9.67
C ARG A 17 -2.73 -1.30 -10.55
N VAL A 18 -1.54 -0.72 -10.54
CA VAL A 18 -1.17 0.38 -11.45
C VAL A 18 -0.31 -0.21 -12.57
N THR A 19 -0.65 0.14 -13.81
CA THR A 19 0.16 -0.17 -14.99
C THR A 19 0.45 1.14 -15.71
N ALA A 20 1.71 1.36 -16.06
CA ALA A 20 2.12 2.54 -16.84
C ALA A 20 2.84 2.07 -18.11
N THR A 21 2.58 2.78 -19.21
CA THR A 21 3.19 2.53 -20.52
C THR A 21 3.76 3.82 -21.09
N ASP A 22 4.79 3.73 -21.92
CA ASP A 22 5.35 4.86 -22.65
C ASP A 22 4.50 5.26 -23.87
N SER A 23 4.99 6.19 -24.70
CA SER A 23 4.30 6.63 -25.92
C SER A 23 4.16 5.55 -27.00
N HIS A 24 4.90 4.44 -26.89
CA HIS A 24 4.87 3.31 -27.80
C HIS A 24 4.02 2.16 -27.27
N GLY A 25 3.47 2.28 -26.06
CA GLY A 25 2.69 1.23 -25.40
C GLY A 25 3.54 0.22 -24.62
N GLU A 26 4.84 0.47 -24.48
CA GLU A 26 5.74 -0.43 -23.76
C GLU A 26 5.65 -0.20 -22.25
N PRO A 27 5.65 -1.25 -21.41
CA PRO A 27 5.56 -1.10 -19.97
C PRO A 27 6.74 -0.31 -19.40
N VAL A 28 6.45 0.66 -18.53
CA VAL A 28 7.48 1.32 -17.72
C VAL A 28 7.47 0.78 -16.30
N SER A 29 8.66 0.60 -15.73
CA SER A 29 8.80 0.26 -14.32
C SER A 29 8.49 1.50 -13.48
N ALA A 30 7.50 1.38 -12.61
CA ALA A 30 7.12 2.42 -11.67
C ALA A 30 7.07 1.83 -10.26
N GLU A 31 7.70 2.51 -9.31
CA GLU A 31 7.55 2.19 -7.89
C GLU A 31 6.22 2.74 -7.39
N THR A 32 5.46 1.89 -6.72
CA THR A 32 4.17 2.28 -6.12
C THR A 32 4.32 2.44 -4.63
N TYR A 33 3.90 3.59 -4.12
CA TYR A 33 3.90 3.90 -2.69
C TYR A 33 2.46 3.93 -2.18
N ILE A 34 2.26 3.41 -0.96
CA ILE A 34 1.00 3.54 -0.23
C ILE A 34 1.23 4.39 1.02
N LYS A 35 0.24 5.21 1.37
CA LYS A 35 0.21 5.93 2.64
C LYS A 35 -0.82 5.28 3.56
N GLY A 36 -0.43 5.05 4.81
CA GLY A 36 -1.32 4.50 5.82
C GLY A 36 -0.99 5.02 7.22
N ILE A 37 -1.93 4.82 8.14
CA ILE A 37 -1.76 5.17 9.55
C ILE A 37 -1.23 3.94 10.27
N ILE A 38 -0.13 4.12 11.01
CA ILE A 38 0.43 3.07 11.86
C ILE A 38 -0.54 2.82 13.01
N SER A 39 -1.10 1.62 13.09
CA SER A 39 -2.02 1.18 14.13
C SER A 39 -1.30 0.49 15.30
N GLY A 40 -0.04 0.10 15.12
CA GLY A 40 0.74 -0.55 16.17
C GLY A 40 2.16 -0.90 15.74
N VAL A 41 2.94 -1.39 16.70
CA VAL A 41 4.32 -1.84 16.51
C VAL A 41 4.48 -3.21 17.17
N ARG A 42 5.14 -4.13 16.48
CA ARG A 42 5.51 -5.46 17.00
C ARG A 42 7.00 -5.69 16.79
N TYR A 43 7.66 -6.34 17.73
CA TYR A 43 9.03 -6.81 17.56
C TYR A 43 9.01 -8.28 17.12
N GLY A 44 9.53 -8.56 15.94
CA GLY A 44 9.77 -9.91 15.43
C GLY A 44 11.23 -10.30 15.55
N SER A 45 11.57 -11.50 15.08
CA SER A 45 12.96 -12.01 15.04
C SER A 45 13.88 -11.16 14.15
N THR A 46 13.34 -10.42 13.19
CA THR A 46 14.08 -9.55 12.26
C THR A 46 14.07 -8.07 12.66
N GLY A 47 13.45 -7.71 13.79
CA GLY A 47 13.37 -6.34 14.27
C GLY A 47 11.94 -5.79 14.33
N GLY A 48 11.81 -4.46 14.28
CA GLY A 48 10.53 -3.77 14.37
C GLY A 48 9.68 -3.93 13.11
N ILE A 49 8.43 -4.36 13.30
CA ILE A 49 7.39 -4.47 12.28
C ILE A 49 6.30 -3.44 12.63
N LEU A 50 5.93 -2.63 11.65
CA LEU A 50 4.83 -1.68 11.74
C LEU A 50 3.53 -2.35 11.28
N LEU A 51 2.46 -2.10 12.01
CA LEU A 51 1.12 -2.52 11.61
C LEU A 51 0.41 -1.32 10.98
N VAL A 52 -0.07 -1.49 9.75
CA VAL A 52 -0.87 -0.50 9.02
C VAL A 52 -2.22 -1.14 8.72
N GLY A 53 -3.16 -0.99 9.65
CA GLY A 53 -4.39 -1.79 9.63
C GLY A 53 -4.05 -3.27 9.87
N ASN A 54 -4.28 -4.10 8.86
CA ASN A 54 -3.94 -5.54 8.87
C ASN A 54 -2.64 -5.85 8.11
N LEU A 55 -2.00 -4.84 7.50
CA LEU A 55 -0.75 -5.00 6.78
C LEU A 55 0.43 -4.95 7.76
N GLU A 56 1.33 -5.92 7.65
CA GLU A 56 2.63 -5.89 8.32
C GLU A 56 3.66 -5.27 7.37
N VAL A 57 4.32 -4.21 7.81
CA VAL A 57 5.32 -3.46 7.05
C VAL A 57 6.64 -3.50 7.81
N GLN A 58 7.72 -3.95 7.16
CA GLN A 58 9.05 -3.90 7.78
C GLN A 58 9.54 -2.46 7.86
N MET A 59 10.26 -2.12 8.93
CA MET A 59 10.86 -0.80 9.05
C MET A 59 11.78 -0.45 7.86
N SER A 60 12.43 -1.45 7.25
CA SER A 60 13.27 -1.29 6.05
C SER A 60 12.52 -0.81 4.82
N ASP A 61 11.20 -1.06 4.77
CA ASP A 61 10.37 -0.81 3.60
C ASP A 61 9.61 0.53 3.73
N VAL A 62 9.85 1.27 4.82
CA VAL A 62 9.26 2.58 5.08
C VAL A 62 10.07 3.66 4.37
N TYR A 63 9.44 4.36 3.44
CA TYR A 63 10.05 5.49 2.77
C TYR A 63 10.14 6.74 3.67
N GLU A 64 9.05 7.10 4.36
CA GLU A 64 8.97 8.29 5.22
C GLU A 64 7.91 8.12 6.32
N ILE A 65 8.17 8.68 7.50
CA ILE A 65 7.19 8.84 8.58
C ILE A 65 6.84 10.33 8.70
N LEU A 66 5.56 10.65 8.48
CA LEU A 66 5.06 12.01 8.56
C LEU A 66 4.51 12.30 9.96
N ASN A 67 4.89 13.44 10.54
CA ASN A 67 4.25 13.96 11.76
C ASN A 67 2.95 14.69 11.35
N GLN A 68 1.85 14.40 12.04
CA GLN A 68 0.57 15.11 11.84
C GLN A 68 0.44 16.32 12.76
#